data_AF-B2UEN4-F1
#
_entry.id   AF-B2UEN4-F1
#
_cell.length_a   1.000
_cell.length_b   1.000
_cell.length_c   1.000
_cell.angle_alpha   90.00
_cell.angle_beta   90.00
_cell.angle_gamma   90.00
#
_symmetry.space_group_name_H-M   'P 1'
#
loop_
_entity.id
_entity.type
_entity.pdbx_description
1 polymer ?
#
loop_
_entity_poly.entity_id
_entity_poly.type
_entity_poly.pdbx_seq_one_letter_code
_entity_poly.pdbx_strand_id
1 'polypeptide(L)'
;MKLTRKQIAVGAVALVVAGTAVVQMVWHPFGRTRALHARQVQLDLTYPDALIDSQSLSQLPRDVLRVPLLRDVLTEDFVAYYEGNDDRLSVAGALRRLAYEQKLDLAETVLKHVFDEPARVMLWRGPDDKLRYWVLSMQRNGLAKALEAVATVATSDAQLSKVADGLGDSGAPVYALRLSATRSILIASKGDRLIALSEPGMLLDKDGKPISKQANALAALFSDDAGKRNVQATAYALPAQEPTGHHVVVSANYLSFGYQQYFPGIEALRFDFGSGKDGAGNGWQSAALIDPARLSAKWDNAALWRALPSDPAACATLPVDWKAAGTLLKSVAGDAKEISEAAAHVGDAFAGPAAACWYGKSSLVAPLFVAKLSSASQAEAVKPALGALFGQIVGSYEAKAQADDKSGPYKRLPVTTKPGPANATLWQRPVSARYGTAQSAGAPFAAQLSADRYFPVTLAIAGDVVVFSPDARLVEDALAVLAKRFPAVADSLPKDKADRIVLTMTPASLAPLVRREAGAALPADQEAVFLNAAQTHLFPKLKALSGYAPVSLALDGGVLSSRGWVPVTWLSSGRGLPAGGDGTPAAVDAAVSPGPSADVPATAVAPASQDSTSSQ
;
A
#
# COMPACT_ATOMS: atom_id res chain seq x y z
N MET A 1 21.39 -29.17 76.50
CA MET A 1 21.42 -30.24 75.49
C MET A 1 22.47 -29.90 74.44
N LYS A 2 23.53 -30.70 74.31
CA LYS A 2 24.63 -30.47 73.36
C LYS A 2 24.29 -31.17 72.04
N LEU A 3 23.97 -30.41 71.00
CA LEU A 3 23.76 -30.94 69.65
C LEU A 3 25.07 -31.56 69.16
N THR A 4 25.02 -32.85 68.82
CA THR A 4 26.19 -33.61 68.35
C THR A 4 26.55 -33.20 66.92
N ARG A 5 27.82 -33.32 66.52
CA ARG A 5 28.29 -32.96 65.16
C ARG A 5 27.51 -33.65 64.03
N LYS A 6 26.94 -34.83 64.28
CA LYS A 6 26.01 -35.50 63.34
C LYS A 6 24.66 -34.78 63.21
N GLN A 7 24.10 -34.23 64.29
CA GLN A 7 22.84 -33.47 64.24
C GLN A 7 23.03 -32.10 63.56
N ILE A 8 24.21 -31.49 63.66
CA ILE A 8 24.55 -30.27 62.92
C ILE A 8 24.75 -30.57 61.42
N ALA A 9 25.36 -31.70 61.08
CA ALA A 9 25.53 -32.13 59.68
C ALA A 9 24.19 -32.48 59.00
N VAL A 10 23.28 -33.17 59.71
CA VAL A 10 21.94 -33.48 59.17
C VAL A 10 21.07 -32.22 59.09
N GLY A 11 21.18 -31.29 60.05
CA GLY A 11 20.50 -29.99 59.99
C GLY A 11 20.99 -29.10 58.85
N ALA A 12 22.30 -29.09 58.57
CA ALA A 12 22.89 -28.33 57.46
C ALA A 12 22.54 -28.92 56.09
N VAL A 13 22.51 -30.25 55.95
CA VAL A 13 22.09 -30.91 54.70
C VAL A 13 20.59 -30.72 54.47
N ALA A 14 19.75 -30.78 55.50
CA ALA A 14 18.31 -30.51 55.37
C ALA A 14 18.03 -29.03 55.00
N LEU A 15 18.80 -28.07 55.52
CA LEU A 15 18.70 -26.66 55.14
C LEU A 15 19.26 -26.37 53.74
N VAL A 16 20.28 -27.10 53.30
CA VAL A 16 20.82 -26.98 51.93
C VAL A 16 19.89 -27.66 50.93
N VAL A 17 19.23 -28.78 51.26
CA VAL A 17 18.25 -29.44 50.38
C VAL A 17 16.91 -28.69 50.34
N ALA A 18 16.44 -28.18 51.48
CA ALA A 18 15.27 -27.29 51.49
C ALA A 18 15.59 -25.94 50.84
N GLY A 19 16.81 -25.43 51.04
CA GLY A 19 17.31 -24.22 50.40
C GLY A 19 17.50 -24.38 48.89
N THR A 20 18.00 -25.52 48.39
CA THR A 20 18.10 -25.78 46.95
C THR A 20 16.76 -26.11 46.32
N ALA A 21 15.83 -26.75 47.03
CA ALA A 21 14.46 -26.95 46.54
C ALA A 21 13.70 -25.62 46.46
N VAL A 22 13.84 -24.72 47.45
CA VAL A 22 13.22 -23.39 47.42
C VAL A 22 13.93 -22.46 46.42
N VAL A 23 15.26 -22.50 46.30
CA VAL A 23 15.99 -21.75 45.27
C VAL A 23 15.68 -22.28 43.88
N GLN A 24 15.53 -23.59 43.66
CA GLN A 24 15.05 -24.13 42.38
C GLN A 24 13.60 -23.72 42.11
N MET A 25 12.72 -23.69 43.10
CA MET A 25 11.31 -23.30 42.91
C MET A 25 11.12 -21.78 42.74
N VAL A 26 12.03 -20.95 43.28
CA VAL A 26 12.03 -19.48 43.20
C VAL A 26 12.89 -18.94 42.04
N TRP A 27 13.91 -19.67 41.56
CA TRP A 27 14.71 -19.35 40.36
C TRP A 27 14.29 -20.11 39.09
N HIS A 28 13.47 -21.15 39.17
CA HIS A 28 12.72 -21.68 38.02
C HIS A 28 11.21 -21.33 38.04
N PRO A 29 10.80 -20.04 38.08
CA PRO A 29 9.46 -19.68 37.63
C PRO A 29 9.32 -19.81 36.09
N PHE A 30 10.40 -20.19 35.39
CA PHE A 30 10.50 -20.31 33.93
C PHE A 30 10.56 -21.76 33.40
N GLY A 31 10.50 -22.78 34.27
CA GLY A 31 10.37 -24.19 33.86
C GLY A 31 8.95 -24.59 33.46
N ARG A 32 7.98 -23.68 33.58
CA ARG A 32 6.72 -23.80 32.85
C ARG A 32 6.99 -23.22 31.47
N THR A 33 6.91 -24.05 30.43
CA THR A 33 6.58 -23.59 29.08
C THR A 33 5.35 -22.68 29.23
N ARG A 34 5.58 -21.36 29.31
CA ARG A 34 4.47 -20.42 29.27
C ARG A 34 3.85 -20.66 27.91
N ALA A 35 2.67 -21.27 27.92
CA ALA A 35 1.91 -21.57 26.72
C ALA A 35 1.97 -20.32 25.84
N LEU A 36 2.47 -20.47 24.61
CA LEU A 36 2.35 -19.42 23.61
C LEU A 36 0.87 -19.06 23.57
N HIS A 37 0.50 -17.89 24.07
CA HIS A 37 -0.86 -17.40 23.98
C HIS A 37 -1.08 -16.90 22.56
N ALA A 38 -1.13 -17.86 21.63
CA ALA A 38 -1.42 -17.62 20.24
C ALA A 38 -2.90 -17.23 20.13
N ARG A 39 -3.17 -15.96 19.84
CA ARG A 39 -4.50 -15.56 19.37
C ARG A 39 -4.60 -16.05 17.92
N GLN A 40 -5.43 -17.06 17.69
CA GLN A 40 -5.63 -17.61 16.35
C GLN A 40 -5.94 -16.50 15.34
N VAL A 41 -5.19 -16.48 14.23
CA VAL A 41 -5.40 -15.57 13.12
C VAL A 41 -6.09 -16.34 12.00
N GLN A 42 -7.23 -15.84 11.53
CA GLN A 42 -7.88 -16.40 10.34
C GLN A 42 -7.33 -15.70 9.11
N LEU A 43 -6.51 -16.41 8.34
CA LEU A 43 -5.92 -15.94 7.08
C LEU A 43 -6.27 -16.92 5.97
N ASP A 44 -6.59 -16.40 4.79
CA ASP A 44 -6.51 -17.20 3.57
C ASP A 44 -5.05 -17.21 3.09
N LEU A 45 -4.35 -18.31 3.34
CA LEU A 45 -2.95 -18.48 2.96
C LEU A 45 -2.75 -18.58 1.43
N THR A 46 -3.83 -18.66 0.65
CA THR A 46 -3.80 -18.71 -0.81
C THR A 46 -3.58 -17.31 -1.41
N TYR A 47 -4.20 -16.28 -0.83
CA TYR A 47 -4.21 -14.91 -1.35
C TYR A 47 -3.56 -13.95 -0.35
N PRO A 48 -2.22 -13.81 -0.37
CA PRO A 48 -1.56 -12.76 0.41
C PRO A 48 -1.91 -11.37 -0.12
N ASP A 49 -2.05 -10.38 0.77
CA ASP A 49 -2.30 -8.98 0.40
C ASP A 49 -1.13 -8.37 -0.39
N ALA A 50 0.09 -8.85 -0.14
CA ALA A 50 1.29 -8.58 -0.94
C ALA A 50 2.21 -9.81 -1.01
N LEU A 51 2.92 -9.96 -2.12
CA LEU A 51 3.84 -11.06 -2.37
C LEU A 51 5.13 -10.52 -3.00
N ILE A 52 6.27 -10.91 -2.45
CA ILE A 52 7.59 -10.65 -3.00
C ILE A 52 8.13 -11.99 -3.47
N ASP A 53 8.40 -12.12 -4.76
CA ASP A 53 9.11 -13.27 -5.35
C ASP A 53 10.48 -12.78 -5.80
N SER A 54 11.55 -13.34 -5.25
CA SER A 54 12.88 -12.75 -5.36
C SER A 54 13.90 -13.81 -5.72
N GLN A 55 14.77 -13.50 -6.68
CA GLN A 55 15.96 -14.29 -6.96
C GLN A 55 16.98 -14.22 -5.82
N SER A 56 17.07 -13.07 -5.15
CA SER A 56 17.95 -12.83 -4.01
C SER A 56 17.34 -11.75 -3.12
N LEU A 57 16.77 -12.14 -1.97
CA LEU A 57 16.12 -11.18 -1.08
C LEU A 57 17.08 -10.11 -0.55
N SER A 58 18.37 -10.43 -0.44
CA SER A 58 19.42 -9.49 -0.02
C SER A 58 19.69 -8.37 -1.03
N GLN A 59 19.40 -8.59 -2.31
CA GLN A 59 19.63 -7.62 -3.38
C GLN A 59 18.43 -6.68 -3.62
N LEU A 60 17.23 -7.10 -3.20
CA LEU A 60 15.99 -6.34 -3.40
C LEU A 60 16.09 -4.87 -2.97
N PRO A 61 16.60 -4.52 -1.78
CA PRO A 61 16.60 -3.12 -1.34
C PRO A 61 17.51 -2.24 -2.19
N ARG A 62 18.68 -2.77 -2.58
CA ARG A 62 19.58 -2.10 -3.53
C ARG A 62 18.90 -1.88 -4.87
N ASP A 63 18.22 -2.89 -5.41
CA ASP A 63 17.58 -2.82 -6.72
C ASP A 63 16.34 -1.92 -6.74
N VAL A 64 15.60 -1.84 -5.64
CA VAL A 64 14.53 -0.84 -5.43
C VAL A 64 15.10 0.57 -5.44
N LEU A 65 16.23 0.79 -4.76
CA LEU A 65 16.89 2.11 -4.69
C LEU A 65 17.61 2.51 -5.99
N ARG A 66 17.70 1.65 -7.01
CA ARG A 66 18.15 2.06 -8.35
C ARG A 66 17.13 2.95 -9.06
N VAL A 67 15.85 2.88 -8.67
CA VAL A 67 14.80 3.76 -9.21
C VAL A 67 14.94 5.15 -8.58
N PRO A 68 15.22 6.23 -9.34
CA PRO A 68 15.50 7.56 -8.78
C PRO A 68 14.39 8.08 -7.87
N LEU A 69 13.13 7.95 -8.29
CA LEU A 69 11.97 8.33 -7.48
C LEU A 69 11.96 7.62 -6.12
N LEU A 70 12.20 6.31 -6.10
CA LEU A 70 12.19 5.53 -4.87
C LEU A 70 13.41 5.83 -4.01
N ARG A 71 14.57 6.04 -4.62
CA ARG A 71 15.78 6.47 -3.90
C ARG A 71 15.56 7.78 -3.15
N ASP A 72 14.95 8.76 -3.81
CA ASP A 72 14.77 10.09 -3.24
C ASP A 72 13.61 10.14 -2.21
N VAL A 73 12.60 9.27 -2.34
CA VAL A 73 11.45 9.21 -1.42
C VAL A 73 11.63 8.19 -0.29
N LEU A 74 12.08 6.98 -0.58
CA LEU A 74 12.33 5.96 0.43
C LEU A 74 13.60 6.30 1.20
N THR A 75 14.70 6.69 0.53
CA THR A 75 16.04 6.94 1.09
C THR A 75 16.74 5.69 1.64
N GLU A 76 18.08 5.69 1.62
CA GLU A 76 18.91 4.59 2.15
C GLU A 76 18.68 4.39 3.66
N ASP A 77 18.53 5.46 4.43
CA ASP A 77 18.26 5.39 5.87
C ASP A 77 16.95 4.66 6.22
N PHE A 78 15.92 4.78 5.36
CA PHE A 78 14.68 4.05 5.56
C PHE A 78 14.89 2.55 5.33
N VAL A 79 15.61 2.19 4.27
CA VAL A 79 15.96 0.80 3.98
C VAL A 79 16.80 0.22 5.12
N ALA A 80 17.84 0.92 5.55
CA ALA A 80 18.70 0.53 6.67
C ALA A 80 17.92 0.42 7.99
N TYR A 81 16.95 1.31 8.25
CA TYR A 81 16.07 1.22 9.41
C TYR A 81 15.21 -0.05 9.39
N TYR A 82 14.64 -0.43 8.24
CA TYR A 82 13.82 -1.64 8.14
C TYR A 82 14.65 -2.94 8.13
N GLU A 83 15.88 -2.91 7.60
CA GLU A 83 16.82 -4.04 7.69
C GLU A 83 17.38 -4.23 9.11
N GLY A 84 17.62 -3.13 9.82
CA GLY A 84 18.29 -3.11 11.13
C GLY A 84 17.35 -3.17 12.34
N ASN A 85 16.06 -2.88 12.19
CA ASN A 85 15.13 -2.85 13.31
C ASN A 85 14.46 -4.21 13.54
N ASP A 86 14.69 -4.77 14.74
CA ASP A 86 14.10 -6.03 15.23
C ASP A 86 12.56 -6.05 15.17
N ASP A 87 11.92 -4.88 15.12
CA ASP A 87 10.47 -4.75 15.20
C ASP A 87 9.72 -5.00 13.87
N ARG A 88 10.38 -4.94 12.70
CA ARG A 88 9.69 -4.81 11.40
C ARG A 88 10.38 -5.43 10.18
N LEU A 89 10.48 -6.77 10.18
CA LEU A 89 10.93 -7.66 9.08
C LEU A 89 12.38 -8.17 9.15
N SER A 90 13.15 -7.84 10.18
CA SER A 90 14.52 -8.35 10.27
C SER A 90 14.55 -9.79 10.81
N VAL A 91 14.16 -10.77 9.99
CA VAL A 91 14.62 -12.17 10.19
C VAL A 91 16.15 -12.16 10.29
N ALA A 92 16.79 -11.29 9.52
CA ALA A 92 18.21 -10.96 9.63
C ALA A 92 18.64 -10.42 11.00
N GLY A 93 17.93 -9.43 11.59
CA GLY A 93 18.28 -8.87 12.91
C GLY A 93 18.06 -9.86 14.04
N ALA A 94 16.94 -10.60 13.98
CA ALA A 94 16.66 -11.73 14.85
C ALA A 94 17.77 -12.80 14.81
N LEU A 95 18.25 -13.17 13.62
CA LEU A 95 19.33 -14.13 13.43
C LEU A 95 20.70 -13.57 13.87
N ARG A 96 20.99 -12.28 13.64
CA ARG A 96 22.21 -11.61 14.11
C ARG A 96 22.30 -11.61 15.63
N ARG A 97 21.19 -11.32 16.31
CA ARG A 97 21.13 -11.33 17.77
C ARG A 97 21.38 -12.73 18.33
N LEU A 98 20.76 -13.76 17.72
CA LEU A 98 21.00 -15.15 18.11
C LEU A 98 22.47 -15.57 17.91
N ALA A 99 23.09 -15.17 16.79
CA ALA A 99 24.50 -15.43 16.53
C ALA A 99 25.43 -14.75 17.57
N TYR A 100 25.15 -13.49 17.89
CA TYR A 100 25.91 -12.70 18.86
C TYR A 100 25.78 -13.24 20.29
N GLU A 101 24.56 -13.55 20.74
CA GLU A 101 24.30 -14.03 22.11
C GLU A 101 24.86 -15.45 22.35
N GLN A 102 24.94 -16.29 21.30
CA GLN A 102 25.45 -17.67 21.40
C GLN A 102 26.95 -17.80 21.11
N LYS A 103 27.68 -16.69 20.93
CA LYS A 103 29.08 -16.70 20.47
C LYS A 103 29.30 -17.58 19.23
N LEU A 104 28.28 -17.66 18.38
CA LEU A 104 28.43 -18.35 17.11
C LEU A 104 29.27 -17.44 16.22
N ASP A 105 30.32 -17.99 15.61
CA ASP A 105 31.19 -17.28 14.67
C ASP A 105 30.49 -17.07 13.29
N LEU A 106 29.18 -16.81 13.35
CA LEU A 106 28.32 -16.48 12.22
C LEU A 106 28.57 -15.02 11.85
N ALA A 107 29.70 -14.80 11.20
CA ALA A 107 30.07 -13.52 10.60
C ALA A 107 28.98 -12.98 9.65
N GLU A 108 28.96 -11.67 9.44
CA GLU A 108 28.07 -10.95 8.51
C GLU A 108 27.99 -11.56 7.10
N THR A 109 29.01 -12.34 6.70
CA THR A 109 29.09 -13.10 5.45
C THR A 109 28.04 -14.22 5.36
N VAL A 110 27.71 -14.89 6.48
CA VAL A 110 26.70 -15.95 6.49
C VAL A 110 25.30 -15.37 6.29
N LEU A 111 25.00 -14.22 6.89
CA LEU A 111 23.69 -13.58 6.72
C LEU A 111 23.47 -13.08 5.28
N LYS A 112 24.51 -12.52 4.64
CA LYS A 112 24.47 -12.16 3.22
C LYS A 112 24.23 -13.40 2.35
N HIS A 113 24.94 -14.51 2.59
CA HIS A 113 24.73 -15.75 1.84
C HIS A 113 23.37 -16.43 2.11
N VAL A 114 22.77 -16.25 3.28
CA VAL A 114 21.46 -16.83 3.62
C VAL A 114 20.31 -16.21 2.84
N PHE A 115 20.39 -14.91 2.57
CA PHE A 115 19.35 -14.18 1.86
C PHE A 115 19.71 -13.92 0.39
N ASP A 116 20.80 -14.49 -0.11
CA ASP A 116 21.19 -14.42 -1.53
C ASP A 116 20.56 -15.53 -2.40
N GLU A 117 19.71 -16.35 -1.80
CA GLU A 117 18.99 -17.44 -2.46
C GLU A 117 17.57 -17.02 -2.88
N PRO A 118 16.95 -17.76 -3.82
CA PRO A 118 15.55 -17.56 -4.19
C PRO A 118 14.63 -17.67 -2.98
N ALA A 119 13.84 -16.63 -2.77
CA ALA A 119 12.95 -16.51 -1.63
C ALA A 119 11.64 -15.83 -2.01
N ARG A 120 10.58 -16.29 -1.34
CA ARG A 120 9.24 -15.72 -1.44
C ARG A 120 8.78 -15.22 -0.08
N VAL A 121 8.36 -13.96 -0.03
CA VAL A 121 7.73 -13.35 1.15
C VAL A 121 6.27 -13.10 0.84
N MET A 122 5.38 -13.70 1.62
CA MET A 122 3.93 -13.52 1.51
C MET A 122 3.47 -12.71 2.72
N LEU A 123 2.68 -11.66 2.51
CA LEU A 123 2.26 -10.74 3.56
C LEU A 123 0.74 -10.58 3.60
N TRP A 124 0.19 -10.47 4.80
CA TRP A 124 -1.23 -10.23 5.07
C TRP A 124 -1.41 -9.09 6.06
N ARG A 125 -2.56 -8.42 5.96
CA ARG A 125 -2.99 -7.39 6.89
C ARG A 125 -3.22 -7.91 8.30
N GLY A 126 -2.81 -7.10 9.27
CA GLY A 126 -3.20 -7.23 10.66
C GLY A 126 -4.53 -6.53 10.97
N PRO A 127 -4.96 -6.54 12.24
CA PRO A 127 -6.17 -5.84 12.69
C PRO A 127 -6.14 -4.31 12.51
N ASP A 128 -4.96 -3.74 12.24
CA ASP A 128 -4.74 -2.32 11.97
C ASP A 128 -4.62 -2.02 10.46
N ASP A 129 -5.04 -2.96 9.59
CA ASP A 129 -4.97 -2.91 8.13
C ASP A 129 -3.56 -2.72 7.54
N LYS A 130 -2.51 -2.85 8.36
CA LYS A 130 -1.11 -2.83 7.90
C LYS A 130 -0.63 -4.24 7.61
N LEU A 131 0.25 -4.39 6.62
CA LEU A 131 0.95 -5.65 6.39
C LEU A 131 1.76 -6.00 7.65
N ARG A 132 1.35 -7.06 8.33
CA ARG A 132 1.87 -7.44 9.65
C ARG A 132 2.24 -8.90 9.72
N TYR A 133 1.35 -9.75 9.21
CA TYR A 133 1.57 -11.18 9.17
C TYR A 133 2.37 -11.52 7.92
N TRP A 134 3.40 -12.33 8.06
CA TRP A 134 4.20 -12.76 6.92
C TRP A 134 4.64 -14.21 7.04
N VAL A 135 4.79 -14.84 5.87
CA VAL A 135 5.44 -16.13 5.70
C VAL A 135 6.58 -15.96 4.70
N LEU A 136 7.79 -16.30 5.14
CA LEU A 136 8.97 -16.42 4.30
C LEU A 136 9.13 -17.88 3.91
N SER A 137 9.28 -18.16 2.61
CA SER A 137 9.65 -19.46 2.07
C SER A 137 10.92 -19.30 1.24
N MET A 138 11.93 -20.14 1.47
CA MET A 138 13.21 -20.04 0.75
C MET A 138 13.80 -21.40 0.42
N GLN A 139 14.53 -21.44 -0.69
CA GLN A 139 15.45 -22.54 -1.02
C GLN A 139 16.79 -22.27 -0.33
N ARG A 140 17.43 -23.32 0.18
CA ARG A 140 18.67 -23.25 0.97
C ARG A 140 19.64 -24.28 0.43
N ASN A 141 20.53 -23.87 -0.45
CA ASN A 141 21.66 -24.72 -0.82
C ASN A 141 22.77 -24.79 0.26
N GLY A 142 22.63 -24.13 1.43
CA GLY A 142 23.68 -24.14 2.47
C GLY A 142 23.28 -24.06 3.95
N LEU A 143 22.18 -23.40 4.31
CA LEU A 143 21.88 -23.12 5.73
C LEU A 143 21.23 -24.32 6.47
N ALA A 144 20.70 -25.33 5.78
CA ALA A 144 20.01 -26.49 6.40
C ALA A 144 20.86 -27.18 7.49
N LYS A 145 22.16 -27.36 7.24
CA LYS A 145 23.13 -27.90 8.21
C LYS A 145 23.32 -27.02 9.45
N ALA A 146 23.19 -25.70 9.32
CA ALA A 146 23.34 -24.78 10.45
C ALA A 146 22.12 -24.81 11.38
N LEU A 147 20.89 -24.95 10.85
CA LEU A 147 19.70 -25.11 11.70
C LEU A 147 19.56 -26.53 12.26
N GLU A 148 20.03 -27.57 11.55
CA GLU A 148 20.18 -28.91 12.14
C GLU A 148 21.14 -28.89 13.34
N ALA A 149 22.28 -28.19 13.20
CA ALA A 149 23.22 -28.00 14.30
C ALA A 149 22.62 -27.21 15.47
N VAL A 150 21.84 -26.17 15.21
CA VAL A 150 21.11 -25.41 16.24
C VAL A 150 20.01 -26.27 16.89
N ALA A 151 19.29 -27.10 16.14
CA ALA A 151 18.25 -27.99 16.67
C ALA A 151 18.80 -29.04 17.66
N THR A 152 20.03 -29.52 17.46
CA THR A 152 20.73 -30.39 18.43
C THR A 152 21.18 -29.67 19.70
N VAL A 153 21.36 -28.35 19.67
CA VAL A 153 21.81 -27.54 20.83
C VAL A 153 20.62 -26.88 21.57
N ALA A 154 19.49 -26.69 20.86
CA ALA A 154 18.28 -26.01 21.31
C ALA A 154 17.51 -26.69 22.45
N THR A 155 17.81 -27.95 22.79
CA THR A 155 17.17 -28.64 23.93
C THR A 155 17.54 -28.05 25.30
N SER A 156 18.41 -27.03 25.33
CA SER A 156 18.96 -26.41 26.54
C SER A 156 18.61 -24.92 26.71
N ASP A 157 17.94 -24.29 25.73
CA ASP A 157 17.76 -22.82 25.67
C ASP A 157 16.30 -22.39 25.89
N ALA A 158 16.10 -21.26 26.57
CA ALA A 158 14.78 -20.65 26.81
C ALA A 158 14.24 -19.85 25.61
N GLN A 159 15.09 -19.51 24.62
CA GLN A 159 14.70 -18.68 23.48
C GLN A 159 14.19 -19.47 22.26
N LEU A 160 14.66 -20.69 22.03
CA LEU A 160 14.20 -21.56 20.93
C LEU A 160 13.52 -22.80 21.51
N SER A 161 12.25 -22.99 21.20
CA SER A 161 11.46 -24.10 21.74
C SER A 161 10.74 -24.87 20.65
N LYS A 162 10.73 -26.20 20.73
CA LYS A 162 9.92 -27.02 19.82
C LYS A 162 8.45 -26.87 20.20
N VAL A 163 7.60 -26.52 19.24
CA VAL A 163 6.17 -26.27 19.45
C VAL A 163 5.26 -27.25 18.72
N ALA A 164 5.78 -27.95 17.71
CA ALA A 164 5.09 -29.07 17.08
C ALA A 164 6.07 -30.12 16.58
N ASP A 165 5.68 -31.40 16.68
CA ASP A 165 6.46 -32.52 16.16
C ASP A 165 6.43 -32.62 14.63
N GLY A 166 5.38 -32.09 14.00
CA GLY A 166 5.23 -32.08 12.55
C GLY A 166 4.32 -30.95 12.05
N LEU A 167 4.70 -30.39 10.90
CA LEU A 167 3.91 -29.42 10.15
C LEU A 167 3.09 -30.13 9.09
N GLY A 168 1.81 -30.39 9.40
CA GLY A 168 0.88 -31.06 8.49
C GLY A 168 1.47 -32.34 7.92
N ASP A 169 1.20 -32.60 6.65
CA ASP A 169 1.68 -33.80 5.95
C ASP A 169 3.20 -33.79 5.69
N SER A 170 3.89 -32.66 5.90
CA SER A 170 5.34 -32.60 5.69
C SER A 170 6.12 -33.34 6.78
N GLY A 171 5.55 -33.46 7.99
CA GLY A 171 6.24 -34.00 9.16
C GLY A 171 7.41 -33.14 9.67
N ALA A 172 7.61 -31.94 9.13
CA ALA A 172 8.71 -31.08 9.53
C ALA A 172 8.49 -30.55 10.96
N PRO A 173 9.46 -30.68 11.90
CA PRO A 173 9.32 -30.13 13.23
C PRO A 173 9.23 -28.60 13.17
N VAL A 174 8.40 -28.03 14.05
CA VAL A 174 8.20 -26.59 14.14
C VAL A 174 8.81 -26.08 15.45
N TYR A 175 9.63 -25.03 15.32
CA TYR A 175 10.28 -24.36 16.43
C TYR A 175 9.77 -22.93 16.55
N ALA A 176 9.58 -22.45 17.77
CA ALA A 176 9.33 -21.05 18.08
C ALA A 176 10.62 -20.40 18.57
N LEU A 177 11.07 -19.37 17.86
CA LEU A 177 12.16 -18.49 18.26
C LEU A 177 11.57 -17.22 18.90
N ARG A 178 11.85 -17.02 20.18
CA ARG A 178 11.40 -15.85 20.94
C ARG A 178 12.31 -14.65 20.68
N LEU A 179 11.74 -13.59 20.12
CA LEU A 179 12.46 -12.34 19.82
C LEU A 179 12.39 -11.33 20.98
N SER A 180 11.28 -11.34 21.73
CA SER A 180 11.06 -10.44 22.85
C SER A 180 10.12 -11.05 23.90
N ALA A 181 9.70 -10.26 24.89
CA ALA A 181 8.72 -10.72 25.87
C ALA A 181 7.35 -11.07 25.23
N THR A 182 7.03 -10.45 24.10
CA THR A 182 5.70 -10.50 23.46
C THR A 182 5.74 -11.02 22.02
N ARG A 183 6.92 -11.23 21.43
CA ARG A 183 7.07 -11.71 20.06
C ARG A 183 7.83 -13.01 19.95
N SER A 184 7.35 -13.87 19.07
CA SER A 184 8.04 -15.09 18.65
C SER A 184 7.77 -15.32 17.16
N ILE A 185 8.77 -15.84 16.44
CA ILE A 185 8.60 -16.31 15.07
C ILE A 185 8.59 -17.84 15.07
N LEU A 186 7.84 -18.45 14.15
CA LEU A 186 7.90 -19.90 13.96
C LEU A 186 8.81 -20.24 12.79
N ILE A 187 9.58 -21.30 12.93
CA ILE A 187 10.52 -21.76 11.92
C ILE A 187 10.32 -23.26 11.75
N ALA A 188 10.21 -23.71 10.49
CA ALA A 188 10.25 -25.11 10.14
C ALA A 188 11.17 -25.31 8.93
N SER A 189 11.82 -26.45 8.86
CA SER A 189 12.69 -26.80 7.73
C SER A 189 12.54 -28.26 7.36
N LYS A 190 12.63 -28.56 6.06
CA LYS A 190 12.64 -29.91 5.51
C LYS A 190 13.50 -29.94 4.27
N GLY A 191 14.50 -30.83 4.24
CA GLY A 191 15.47 -30.89 3.15
C GLY A 191 16.20 -29.56 2.98
N ASP A 192 16.22 -29.06 1.75
CA ASP A 192 16.79 -27.78 1.32
C ASP A 192 15.84 -26.59 1.49
N ARG A 193 14.71 -26.75 2.18
CA ARG A 193 13.69 -25.69 2.31
C ARG A 193 13.51 -25.23 3.74
N LEU A 194 13.20 -23.95 3.89
CA LEU A 194 12.84 -23.31 5.15
C LEU A 194 11.58 -22.48 4.96
N ILE A 195 10.72 -22.53 5.96
CA ILE A 195 9.69 -21.52 6.15
C ILE A 195 9.87 -20.82 7.49
N ALA A 196 9.59 -19.53 7.51
CA ALA A 196 9.48 -18.74 8.74
C ALA A 196 8.16 -17.98 8.75
N LEU A 197 7.54 -17.88 9.92
CA LEU A 197 6.26 -17.20 10.13
C LEU A 197 6.42 -16.11 11.17
N SER A 198 5.81 -14.96 10.91
CA SER A 198 5.91 -13.78 11.76
C SER A 198 5.29 -13.94 13.15
N GLU A 199 4.28 -14.80 13.27
CA GLU A 199 3.43 -14.90 14.46
C GLU A 199 2.96 -16.34 14.69
N PRO A 200 2.99 -16.87 15.94
CA PRO A 200 2.59 -18.24 16.20
C PRO A 200 1.12 -18.53 15.89
N GLY A 201 0.23 -17.54 16.07
CA GLY A 201 -1.21 -17.66 15.80
C GLY A 201 -1.59 -17.90 14.33
N MET A 202 -0.63 -17.82 13.40
CA MET A 202 -0.82 -18.20 11.99
C MET A 202 -0.85 -19.73 11.80
N LEU A 203 -0.26 -20.49 12.73
CA LEU A 203 -0.22 -21.95 12.70
C LEU A 203 -0.88 -22.58 13.92
N LEU A 204 -0.70 -21.97 15.09
CA LEU A 204 -1.12 -22.54 16.38
C LEU A 204 -2.47 -21.95 16.82
N ASP A 205 -3.32 -22.79 17.38
CA ASP A 205 -4.55 -22.37 18.05
C ASP A 205 -4.26 -21.81 19.46
N LYS A 206 -5.33 -21.42 20.17
CA LYS A 206 -5.25 -20.89 21.54
C LYS A 206 -4.62 -21.85 22.56
N ASP A 207 -4.62 -23.15 22.26
CA ASP A 207 -4.09 -24.21 23.11
C ASP A 207 -2.66 -24.60 22.68
N GLY A 208 -2.07 -23.87 21.71
CA GLY A 208 -0.74 -24.08 21.19
C GLY A 208 -0.63 -25.25 20.21
N LYS A 209 -1.75 -25.78 19.69
CA LYS A 209 -1.76 -26.91 18.75
C LYS A 209 -1.82 -26.43 17.29
N PRO A 210 -1.13 -27.10 16.35
CA PRO A 210 -1.23 -26.77 14.94
C PRO A 210 -2.66 -26.90 14.40
N ILE A 211 -3.15 -25.86 13.74
CA ILE A 211 -4.46 -25.85 13.08
C ILE A 211 -4.31 -26.60 11.76
N SER A 212 -5.03 -27.72 11.59
CA SER A 212 -4.79 -28.68 10.51
C SER A 212 -4.82 -28.06 9.10
N LYS A 213 -5.76 -27.15 8.82
CA LYS A 213 -5.87 -26.48 7.51
C LYS A 213 -4.63 -25.63 7.20
N GLN A 214 -4.20 -24.80 8.16
CA GLN A 214 -3.02 -23.95 8.03
C GLN A 214 -1.75 -24.78 7.97
N ALA A 215 -1.64 -25.81 8.82
CA ALA A 215 -0.50 -26.72 8.85
C ALA A 215 -0.31 -27.41 7.49
N ASN A 216 -1.38 -27.89 6.86
CA ASN A 216 -1.31 -28.53 5.53
C ASN A 216 -1.00 -27.54 4.40
N ALA A 217 -1.56 -26.33 4.46
CA ALA A 217 -1.24 -25.27 3.48
C ALA A 217 0.23 -24.85 3.57
N LEU A 218 0.79 -24.74 4.77
CA LEU A 218 2.20 -24.41 4.98
C LEU A 218 3.12 -25.59 4.66
N ALA A 219 2.68 -26.83 4.94
CA ALA A 219 3.39 -28.05 4.58
C ALA A 219 3.57 -28.18 3.06
N ALA A 220 2.62 -27.68 2.26
CA ALA A 220 2.69 -27.70 0.80
C ALA A 220 3.89 -26.89 0.26
N LEU A 221 4.39 -25.88 0.99
CA LEU A 221 5.60 -25.12 0.64
C LEU A 221 6.88 -25.99 0.67
N PHE A 222 6.83 -27.13 1.36
CA PHE A 222 7.90 -28.14 1.37
C PHE A 222 7.71 -29.26 0.34
N SER A 223 6.64 -29.25 -0.45
CA SER A 223 6.36 -30.33 -1.41
C SER A 223 7.41 -30.37 -2.51
N ASP A 224 7.73 -31.55 -3.07
CA ASP A 224 8.55 -31.66 -4.29
C ASP A 224 7.77 -31.28 -5.57
N ASP A 225 6.44 -31.21 -5.48
CA ASP A 225 5.55 -30.73 -6.54
C ASP A 225 5.55 -29.19 -6.60
N ALA A 226 6.08 -28.64 -7.70
CA ALA A 226 6.15 -27.19 -7.92
C ALA A 226 4.77 -26.51 -7.92
N GLY A 227 3.72 -27.18 -8.40
CA GLY A 227 2.36 -26.63 -8.41
C GLY A 227 1.81 -26.47 -6.99
N LYS A 228 2.02 -27.47 -6.13
CA LYS A 228 1.63 -27.40 -4.71
C LYS A 228 2.42 -26.35 -3.93
N ARG A 229 3.70 -26.16 -4.26
CA ARG A 229 4.53 -25.10 -3.66
C ARG A 229 4.16 -23.69 -4.11
N ASN A 230 3.72 -23.54 -5.36
CA ASN A 230 3.52 -22.24 -6.01
C ASN A 230 2.04 -21.79 -6.02
N VAL A 231 1.22 -22.27 -5.10
CA VAL A 231 -0.21 -21.92 -5.03
C VAL A 231 -0.42 -20.41 -4.99
N GLN A 232 0.34 -19.66 -4.19
CA GLN A 232 0.18 -18.21 -4.06
C GLN A 232 0.63 -17.44 -5.31
N ALA A 233 1.71 -17.89 -5.97
CA ALA A 233 2.14 -17.31 -7.23
C ALA A 233 1.13 -17.60 -8.35
N THR A 234 0.59 -18.82 -8.39
CA THR A 234 -0.47 -19.24 -9.32
C THR A 234 -1.76 -18.46 -9.06
N ALA A 235 -2.09 -18.20 -7.79
CA ALA A 235 -3.22 -17.37 -7.40
C ALA A 235 -3.11 -15.94 -7.94
N TYR A 236 -1.90 -15.44 -8.22
CA TYR A 236 -1.66 -14.17 -8.90
C TYR A 236 -1.25 -14.31 -10.38
N ALA A 237 -1.46 -15.48 -10.98
CA ALA A 237 -1.09 -15.77 -12.37
C ALA A 237 0.38 -15.40 -12.70
N LEU A 238 1.29 -15.54 -11.73
CA LEU A 238 2.72 -15.36 -11.97
C LEU A 238 3.26 -16.54 -12.78
N PRO A 239 4.31 -16.31 -13.60
CA PRO A 239 5.00 -17.40 -14.30
C PRO A 239 5.50 -18.47 -13.32
N ALA A 240 5.53 -19.72 -13.77
CA ALA A 240 6.07 -20.82 -12.97
C ALA A 240 7.61 -20.75 -12.84
N GLN A 241 8.27 -20.06 -13.76
CA GLN A 241 9.71 -19.83 -13.74
C GLN A 241 10.07 -18.80 -12.66
N GLU A 242 11.18 -19.03 -11.96
CA GLU A 242 11.71 -18.07 -11.00
C GLU A 242 12.06 -16.73 -11.67
N PRO A 243 11.83 -15.60 -10.98
CA PRO A 243 12.16 -14.28 -11.51
C PRO A 243 13.65 -14.13 -11.79
N THR A 244 13.99 -13.40 -12.85
CA THR A 244 15.29 -12.73 -12.97
C THR A 244 15.17 -11.36 -12.28
N GLY A 245 15.74 -11.23 -11.09
CA GLY A 245 15.52 -10.07 -10.20
C GLY A 245 14.39 -10.29 -9.19
N HIS A 246 13.43 -9.36 -9.13
CA HIS A 246 12.38 -9.36 -8.11
C HIS A 246 11.01 -9.00 -8.68
N HIS A 247 9.97 -9.72 -8.27
CA HIS A 247 8.56 -9.39 -8.46
C HIS A 247 7.97 -8.93 -7.12
N VAL A 248 7.41 -7.73 -7.07
CA VAL A 248 6.61 -7.24 -5.95
C VAL A 248 5.17 -7.11 -6.40
N VAL A 249 4.31 -7.99 -5.92
CA VAL A 249 2.87 -8.02 -6.20
C VAL A 249 2.12 -7.43 -5.00
N VAL A 250 1.18 -6.54 -5.26
CA VAL A 250 0.28 -5.97 -4.23
C VAL A 250 -1.15 -6.08 -4.72
N SER A 251 -2.01 -6.68 -3.91
CA SER A 251 -3.42 -6.89 -4.27
C SER A 251 -4.15 -5.55 -4.40
N ALA A 252 -5.07 -5.49 -5.36
CA ALA A 252 -5.98 -4.35 -5.49
C ALA A 252 -6.88 -4.24 -4.23
N ASN A 253 -7.23 -5.35 -3.58
CA ASN A 253 -7.96 -5.36 -2.31
C ASN A 253 -7.23 -4.54 -1.23
N TYR A 254 -5.91 -4.75 -1.10
CA TYR A 254 -5.08 -4.02 -0.15
C TYR A 254 -4.95 -2.55 -0.53
N LEU A 255 -4.57 -2.26 -1.77
CA LEU A 255 -4.36 -0.89 -2.26
C LEU A 255 -5.63 -0.04 -2.21
N SER A 256 -6.79 -0.67 -2.38
CA SER A 256 -8.08 -0.01 -2.35
C SER A 256 -8.72 0.01 -0.97
N PHE A 257 -8.05 -0.48 0.09
CA PHE A 257 -8.62 -0.58 1.43
C PHE A 257 -9.97 -1.32 1.45
N GLY A 258 -10.11 -2.40 0.67
CA GLY A 258 -11.32 -3.21 0.60
C GLY A 258 -12.37 -2.76 -0.43
N TYR A 259 -12.14 -1.64 -1.13
CA TYR A 259 -13.09 -1.14 -2.12
C TYR A 259 -13.04 -1.87 -3.48
N GLN A 260 -12.17 -2.89 -3.64
CA GLN A 260 -12.04 -3.67 -4.87
C GLN A 260 -13.37 -4.31 -5.34
N GLN A 261 -14.31 -4.57 -4.44
CA GLN A 261 -15.65 -5.07 -4.79
C GLN A 261 -16.38 -4.21 -5.84
N TYR A 262 -16.04 -2.92 -5.95
CA TYR A 262 -16.61 -2.02 -6.95
C TYR A 262 -15.92 -2.13 -8.32
N PHE A 263 -14.75 -2.74 -8.42
CA PHE A 263 -13.97 -2.88 -9.67
C PHE A 263 -13.25 -4.25 -9.69
N PRO A 264 -13.99 -5.36 -9.63
CA PRO A 264 -13.41 -6.69 -9.39
C PRO A 264 -12.48 -7.19 -10.51
N GLY A 265 -12.54 -6.58 -11.70
CA GLY A 265 -11.66 -6.91 -12.83
C GLY A 265 -10.21 -6.49 -12.69
N ILE A 266 -9.84 -5.68 -11.68
CA ILE A 266 -8.43 -5.39 -11.34
C ILE A 266 -8.07 -6.18 -10.09
N GLU A 267 -7.08 -7.06 -10.17
CA GLU A 267 -6.75 -7.97 -9.07
C GLU A 267 -5.51 -7.58 -8.29
N ALA A 268 -4.46 -7.12 -8.97
CA ALA A 268 -3.19 -6.79 -8.35
C ALA A 268 -2.35 -5.88 -9.25
N LEU A 269 -1.39 -5.18 -8.65
CA LEU A 269 -0.30 -4.52 -9.34
C LEU A 269 1.00 -5.28 -9.09
N ARG A 270 1.87 -5.38 -10.09
CA ARG A 270 3.21 -5.95 -10.00
C ARG A 270 4.24 -4.91 -10.36
N PHE A 271 5.35 -4.90 -9.63
CA PHE A 271 6.54 -4.13 -9.91
C PHE A 271 7.73 -5.08 -10.02
N ASP A 272 8.44 -4.99 -11.13
CA ASP A 272 9.59 -5.84 -11.45
C ASP A 272 10.87 -5.02 -11.32
N PHE A 273 11.81 -5.49 -10.51
CA PHE A 273 13.11 -4.84 -10.24
C PHE A 273 14.25 -5.77 -10.65
N GLY A 274 15.38 -5.19 -11.09
CA GLY A 274 16.58 -5.95 -11.43
C GLY A 274 16.50 -6.78 -12.73
N SER A 275 15.43 -6.66 -13.51
CA SER A 275 15.11 -7.51 -14.67
C SER A 275 15.72 -7.08 -16.02
N GLY A 276 16.79 -6.27 -16.03
CA GLY A 276 17.41 -5.77 -17.27
C GLY A 276 18.44 -6.72 -17.87
N LYS A 277 18.42 -6.92 -19.20
CA LYS A 277 19.37 -7.78 -19.97
C LYS A 277 20.87 -7.52 -19.69
N ASP A 278 21.22 -6.32 -19.22
CA ASP A 278 22.60 -5.92 -18.93
C ASP A 278 22.82 -5.45 -17.48
N GLY A 279 21.85 -5.65 -16.57
CA GLY A 279 21.94 -5.17 -15.18
C GLY A 279 22.06 -3.63 -15.02
N ALA A 280 21.90 -2.86 -16.10
CA ALA A 280 22.18 -1.43 -16.19
C ALA A 280 20.91 -0.53 -16.22
N GLY A 281 19.72 -1.10 -16.09
CA GLY A 281 18.48 -0.32 -16.03
C GLY A 281 18.26 0.30 -14.65
N ASN A 282 18.24 1.63 -14.55
CA ASN A 282 17.89 2.37 -13.32
C ASN A 282 16.36 2.45 -13.12
N GLY A 283 15.63 1.40 -13.45
CA GLY A 283 14.17 1.42 -13.53
C GLY A 283 13.46 0.17 -13.03
N TRP A 284 12.15 0.29 -12.89
CA TRP A 284 11.26 -0.85 -12.70
C TRP A 284 10.47 -1.12 -13.97
N GLN A 285 9.82 -2.28 -14.04
CA GLN A 285 8.67 -2.49 -14.92
C GLN A 285 7.43 -2.67 -14.05
N SER A 286 6.26 -2.38 -14.60
CA SER A 286 5.01 -2.56 -13.88
C SER A 286 3.96 -3.22 -14.74
N ALA A 287 3.08 -3.99 -14.11
CA ALA A 287 1.94 -4.61 -14.76
C ALA A 287 0.73 -4.63 -13.82
N ALA A 288 -0.47 -4.68 -14.39
CA ALA A 288 -1.71 -4.89 -13.66
C ALA A 288 -2.29 -6.27 -14.00
N LEU A 289 -2.70 -7.05 -13.00
CA LEU A 289 -3.41 -8.30 -13.21
C LEU A 289 -4.88 -7.98 -13.46
N ILE A 290 -5.32 -8.25 -14.68
CA ILE A 290 -6.68 -7.95 -15.13
C ILE A 290 -7.42 -9.25 -15.40
N ASP A 291 -8.68 -9.31 -14.94
CA ASP A 291 -9.64 -10.34 -15.29
C ASP A 291 -10.75 -9.74 -16.17
N PRO A 292 -10.68 -9.93 -17.50
CA PRO A 292 -11.67 -9.42 -18.44
C PRO A 292 -13.08 -9.93 -18.19
N ALA A 293 -13.24 -11.14 -17.62
CA ALA A 293 -14.56 -11.70 -17.32
C ALA A 293 -15.28 -10.93 -16.19
N ARG A 294 -14.53 -10.15 -15.40
CA ARG A 294 -15.04 -9.32 -14.30
C ARG A 294 -14.99 -7.82 -14.61
N LEU A 295 -14.79 -7.44 -15.87
CA LEU A 295 -14.99 -6.08 -16.36
C LEU A 295 -16.43 -5.92 -16.87
N SER A 296 -17.17 -4.96 -16.33
CA SER A 296 -18.56 -4.68 -16.70
C SER A 296 -18.71 -4.11 -18.12
N ALA A 297 -17.68 -3.45 -18.62
CA ALA A 297 -17.60 -2.83 -19.94
C ALA A 297 -16.13 -2.66 -20.38
N LYS A 298 -15.91 -2.21 -21.62
CA LYS A 298 -14.58 -1.75 -22.04
C LYS A 298 -14.13 -0.61 -21.11
N TRP A 299 -12.90 -0.70 -20.61
CA TRP A 299 -12.28 0.34 -19.80
C TRP A 299 -11.75 1.46 -20.70
N ASP A 300 -12.66 2.20 -21.33
CA ASP A 300 -12.37 3.38 -22.16
C ASP A 300 -12.58 4.66 -21.35
N ASN A 301 -11.48 5.38 -21.11
CA ASN A 301 -11.44 6.55 -20.25
C ASN A 301 -11.52 7.89 -21.02
N ALA A 302 -11.51 7.87 -22.36
CA ALA A 302 -11.31 9.09 -23.15
C ALA A 302 -12.43 10.13 -22.96
N ALA A 303 -13.68 9.67 -22.84
CA ALA A 303 -14.82 10.55 -22.58
C ALA A 303 -14.82 11.10 -21.15
N LEU A 304 -14.32 10.32 -20.20
CA LEU A 304 -14.26 10.67 -18.79
C LEU A 304 -13.20 11.76 -18.54
N TRP A 305 -12.01 11.64 -19.16
CA TRP A 305 -10.96 12.66 -19.08
C TRP A 305 -11.38 14.03 -19.62
N ARG A 306 -12.34 14.07 -20.54
CA ARG A 306 -12.92 15.31 -21.09
C ARG A 306 -13.91 16.01 -20.14
N ALA A 307 -14.41 15.31 -19.12
CA ALA A 307 -15.32 15.86 -18.12
C ALA A 307 -14.60 16.33 -16.84
N LEU A 308 -13.30 16.08 -16.73
CA LEU A 308 -12.52 16.34 -15.53
C LEU A 308 -11.74 17.66 -15.64
N PRO A 309 -11.76 18.53 -14.62
CA PRO A 309 -10.92 19.74 -14.54
C PRO A 309 -9.43 19.45 -14.72
N SER A 310 -8.72 20.33 -15.42
CA SER A 310 -7.27 20.22 -15.58
C SER A 310 -6.51 20.24 -14.24
N ASP A 311 -5.26 19.79 -14.30
CA ASP A 311 -4.27 19.88 -13.22
C ASP A 311 -4.67 19.19 -11.90
N PRO A 312 -5.17 17.94 -11.92
CA PRO A 312 -5.36 17.18 -10.69
C PRO A 312 -4.00 16.91 -10.02
N ALA A 313 -3.99 16.96 -8.69
CA ALA A 313 -2.88 16.46 -7.89
C ALA A 313 -2.68 14.95 -8.11
N ALA A 314 -3.80 14.22 -8.15
CA ALA A 314 -3.87 12.84 -8.58
C ALA A 314 -5.28 12.57 -9.11
N CYS A 315 -5.42 11.78 -10.16
CA CYS A 315 -6.72 11.29 -10.58
C CYS A 315 -6.62 9.87 -11.13
N ALA A 316 -7.46 8.98 -10.61
CA ALA A 316 -7.57 7.60 -11.02
C ALA A 316 -8.93 7.34 -11.67
N THR A 317 -8.95 6.45 -12.65
CA THR A 317 -10.17 5.88 -13.23
C THR A 317 -10.30 4.42 -12.83
N LEU A 318 -11.53 3.94 -12.68
CA LEU A 318 -11.82 2.57 -12.29
C LEU A 318 -12.94 2.01 -13.17
N PRO A 319 -12.84 0.74 -13.61
CA PRO A 319 -13.88 0.06 -14.37
C PRO A 319 -14.97 -0.41 -13.40
N VAL A 320 -15.84 0.52 -12.99
CA VAL A 320 -16.83 0.26 -11.94
C VAL A 320 -17.86 -0.78 -12.40
N ASP A 321 -18.14 -1.76 -11.54
CA ASP A 321 -19.30 -2.62 -11.65
C ASP A 321 -20.51 -1.94 -11.01
N TRP A 322 -21.24 -1.18 -11.83
CA TRP A 322 -22.42 -0.42 -11.40
C TRP A 322 -23.55 -1.31 -10.90
N LYS A 323 -23.67 -2.55 -11.41
CA LYS A 323 -24.68 -3.51 -10.93
C LYS A 323 -24.36 -4.00 -9.53
N ALA A 324 -23.09 -4.33 -9.28
CA ALA A 324 -22.61 -4.66 -7.94
C ALA A 324 -22.77 -3.46 -6.98
N ALA A 325 -22.43 -2.25 -7.43
CA ALA A 325 -22.60 -1.03 -6.65
C ALA A 325 -24.07 -0.78 -6.26
N GLY A 326 -25.02 -0.93 -7.20
CA GLY A 326 -26.46 -0.82 -6.95
C GLY A 326 -26.97 -1.88 -5.95
N THR A 327 -26.48 -3.11 -6.07
CA THR A 327 -26.82 -4.21 -5.15
C THR A 327 -26.33 -3.90 -3.72
N LEU A 328 -25.10 -3.40 -3.59
CA LEU A 328 -24.55 -3.01 -2.30
C LEU A 328 -25.31 -1.82 -1.71
N LEU A 329 -25.64 -0.81 -2.52
CA LEU A 329 -26.44 0.33 -2.08
C LEU A 329 -27.80 -0.10 -1.51
N LYS A 330 -28.45 -1.09 -2.13
CA LYS A 330 -29.69 -1.70 -1.61
C LYS A 330 -29.49 -2.38 -0.25
N SER A 331 -28.34 -2.98 0.00
CA SER A 331 -28.04 -3.58 1.32
C SER A 331 -27.85 -2.53 2.42
N VAL A 332 -27.29 -1.36 2.08
CA VAL A 332 -27.12 -0.22 3.01
C VAL A 332 -28.45 0.49 3.28
N ALA A 333 -29.36 0.47 2.32
CA ALA A 333 -30.68 1.10 2.38
C ALA A 333 -31.62 0.53 3.45
N GLY A 334 -31.47 -0.75 3.81
CA GLY A 334 -32.47 -1.48 4.61
C GLY A 334 -33.84 -1.52 3.92
N ASP A 335 -34.92 -1.52 4.72
CA ASP A 335 -36.32 -1.61 4.22
C ASP A 335 -36.87 -0.27 3.67
N ALA A 336 -36.05 0.77 3.56
CA ALA A 336 -36.46 2.04 2.98
C ALA A 336 -36.76 1.86 1.48
N LYS A 337 -38.04 1.64 1.17
CA LYS A 337 -38.54 1.35 -0.18
C LYS A 337 -38.03 2.36 -1.22
N GLU A 338 -38.02 3.64 -0.87
CA GLU A 338 -37.56 4.74 -1.73
C GLU A 338 -36.07 4.64 -2.07
N ILE A 339 -35.21 4.29 -1.10
CA ILE A 339 -33.75 4.10 -1.32
C ILE A 339 -33.51 2.83 -2.13
N SER A 340 -34.24 1.76 -1.85
CA SER A 340 -34.13 0.48 -2.54
C SER A 340 -34.51 0.58 -4.02
N GLU A 341 -35.61 1.28 -4.33
CA GLU A 341 -36.02 1.58 -5.71
C GLU A 341 -35.00 2.49 -6.40
N ALA A 342 -34.53 3.54 -5.71
CA ALA A 342 -33.49 4.43 -6.24
C ALA A 342 -32.17 3.68 -6.53
N ALA A 343 -31.77 2.74 -5.66
CA ALA A 343 -30.56 1.94 -5.82
C ALA A 343 -30.60 1.02 -7.04
N ALA A 344 -31.77 0.42 -7.31
CA ALA A 344 -31.98 -0.38 -8.52
C ALA A 344 -31.79 0.46 -9.79
N HIS A 345 -32.37 1.67 -9.82
CA HIS A 345 -32.24 2.58 -10.96
C HIS A 345 -30.80 3.05 -11.18
N VAL A 346 -30.02 3.25 -10.11
CA VAL A 346 -28.60 3.62 -10.20
C VAL A 346 -27.77 2.52 -10.84
N GLY A 347 -28.00 1.25 -10.47
CA GLY A 347 -27.22 0.13 -11.01
C GLY A 347 -27.38 -0.07 -12.53
N ASP A 348 -28.55 0.30 -13.07
CA ASP A 348 -28.86 0.16 -14.49
C ASP A 348 -28.59 1.44 -15.30
N ALA A 349 -28.61 2.62 -14.67
CA ALA A 349 -28.47 3.90 -15.37
C ALA A 349 -27.00 4.25 -15.69
N PHE A 350 -26.07 3.91 -14.79
CA PHE A 350 -24.65 4.22 -14.95
C PHE A 350 -23.94 3.24 -15.89
N ALA A 351 -22.95 3.75 -16.62
CA ALA A 351 -22.14 2.93 -17.52
C ALA A 351 -20.71 3.43 -17.64
N GLY A 352 -19.80 2.52 -17.99
CA GLY A 352 -18.39 2.82 -18.20
C GLY A 352 -17.64 3.12 -16.90
N PRO A 353 -16.41 3.64 -17.00
CA PRO A 353 -15.57 3.91 -15.83
C PRO A 353 -16.04 5.11 -15.02
N ALA A 354 -15.61 5.16 -13.75
CA ALA A 354 -15.71 6.33 -12.89
C ALA A 354 -14.32 6.87 -12.57
N ALA A 355 -14.23 8.16 -12.25
CA ALA A 355 -13.01 8.83 -11.83
C ALA A 355 -13.10 9.30 -10.38
N ALA A 356 -11.97 9.24 -9.69
CA ALA A 356 -11.74 9.88 -8.40
C ALA A 356 -10.49 10.76 -8.53
N CYS A 357 -10.67 12.08 -8.40
CA CYS A 357 -9.59 13.05 -8.53
C CYS A 357 -9.42 13.91 -7.27
N TRP A 358 -8.18 14.16 -6.90
CA TRP A 358 -7.78 15.10 -5.86
C TRP A 358 -7.11 16.31 -6.50
N TYR A 359 -7.38 17.50 -5.95
CA TYR A 359 -6.83 18.77 -6.44
C TYR A 359 -6.11 19.50 -5.31
N GLY A 360 -4.99 20.14 -5.62
CA GLY A 360 -4.17 20.85 -4.61
C GLY A 360 -4.93 21.92 -3.82
N LYS A 361 -5.96 22.52 -4.44
CA LYS A 361 -6.84 23.55 -3.85
C LYS A 361 -7.93 23.02 -2.89
N SER A 362 -8.10 21.69 -2.82
CA SER A 362 -9.12 21.04 -1.99
C SER A 362 -8.49 20.25 -0.84
N SER A 363 -9.08 19.13 -0.40
CA SER A 363 -8.60 18.28 0.69
C SER A 363 -8.49 16.83 0.26
N LEU A 364 -7.63 16.05 0.92
CA LEU A 364 -7.52 14.60 0.68
C LEU A 364 -8.83 13.85 0.96
N VAL A 365 -9.65 14.38 1.87
CA VAL A 365 -10.96 13.81 2.21
C VAL A 365 -12.12 14.40 1.38
N ALA A 366 -11.81 15.27 0.42
CA ALA A 366 -12.80 15.90 -0.46
C ALA A 366 -12.47 15.70 -1.95
N PRO A 367 -12.29 14.46 -2.43
CA PRO A 367 -12.08 14.22 -3.86
C PRO A 367 -13.30 14.61 -4.69
N LEU A 368 -13.06 14.84 -5.98
CA LEU A 368 -14.07 14.92 -7.02
C LEU A 368 -14.30 13.53 -7.59
N PHE A 369 -15.55 13.08 -7.58
CA PHE A 369 -15.99 11.89 -8.28
C PHE A 369 -16.75 12.28 -9.53
N VAL A 370 -16.41 11.66 -10.66
CA VAL A 370 -17.14 11.83 -11.93
C VAL A 370 -17.45 10.49 -12.53
N ALA A 371 -18.68 10.33 -12.98
CA ALA A 371 -19.15 9.12 -13.64
C ALA A 371 -20.11 9.47 -14.78
N LYS A 372 -20.32 8.50 -15.67
CA LYS A 372 -21.19 8.65 -16.81
C LYS A 372 -22.45 7.80 -16.69
N LEU A 373 -23.53 8.34 -17.23
CA LEU A 373 -24.78 7.66 -17.44
C LEU A 373 -24.81 7.10 -18.86
N SER A 374 -25.60 6.06 -19.06
CA SER A 374 -25.71 5.39 -20.36
C SER A 374 -26.24 6.31 -21.46
N SER A 375 -27.04 7.32 -21.10
CA SER A 375 -27.53 8.35 -22.01
C SER A 375 -28.10 9.55 -21.25
N ALA A 376 -28.39 10.63 -21.98
CA ALA A 376 -29.14 11.77 -21.44
C ALA A 376 -30.59 11.42 -21.04
N SER A 377 -31.23 10.45 -21.71
CA SER A 377 -32.57 9.99 -21.30
C SER A 377 -32.53 9.25 -19.97
N GLN A 378 -31.49 8.45 -19.74
CA GLN A 378 -31.25 7.81 -18.44
C GLN A 378 -30.95 8.86 -17.36
N ALA A 379 -30.28 9.96 -17.71
CA ALA A 379 -30.05 11.07 -16.79
C ALA A 379 -31.35 11.69 -16.26
N GLU A 380 -32.31 11.99 -17.12
CA GLU A 380 -33.60 12.53 -16.66
C GLU A 380 -34.38 11.50 -15.84
N ALA A 381 -34.32 10.20 -16.18
CA ALA A 381 -34.99 9.14 -15.44
C ALA A 381 -34.41 8.93 -14.03
N VAL A 382 -33.08 8.95 -13.88
CA VAL A 382 -32.40 8.65 -12.60
C VAL A 382 -32.29 9.87 -11.67
N LYS A 383 -32.49 11.07 -12.19
CA LYS A 383 -32.34 12.34 -11.46
C LYS A 383 -33.16 12.44 -10.16
N PRO A 384 -34.45 12.04 -10.10
CA PRO A 384 -35.21 12.05 -8.85
C PRO A 384 -34.63 11.05 -7.82
N ALA A 385 -34.24 9.87 -8.28
CA ALA A 385 -33.63 8.83 -7.44
C ALA A 385 -32.31 9.30 -6.82
N LEU A 386 -31.43 9.92 -7.62
CA LEU A 386 -30.15 10.47 -7.13
C LEU A 386 -30.35 11.63 -6.13
N GLY A 387 -31.32 12.52 -6.38
CA GLY A 387 -31.66 13.58 -5.44
C GLY A 387 -32.19 13.06 -4.10
N ALA A 388 -33.05 12.03 -4.13
CA ALA A 388 -33.56 11.36 -2.94
C ALA A 388 -32.43 10.68 -2.14
N LEU A 389 -31.58 9.91 -2.82
CA LEU A 389 -30.41 9.25 -2.23
C LEU A 389 -29.46 10.26 -1.56
N PHE A 390 -29.17 11.37 -2.23
CA PHE A 390 -28.36 12.45 -1.67
C PHE A 390 -28.99 13.00 -0.39
N GLY A 391 -30.30 13.29 -0.40
CA GLY A 391 -31.02 13.79 0.75
C GLY A 391 -31.08 12.81 1.93
N GLN A 392 -31.07 11.50 1.67
CA GLN A 392 -31.18 10.45 2.68
C GLN A 392 -29.83 9.97 3.23
N ILE A 393 -28.74 10.04 2.45
CA ILE A 393 -27.44 9.48 2.85
C ILE A 393 -26.47 10.57 3.30
N VAL A 394 -26.42 11.70 2.59
CA VAL A 394 -25.38 12.71 2.81
C VAL A 394 -25.76 13.63 3.97
N GLY A 395 -24.97 13.71 5.03
CA GLY A 395 -25.06 14.79 6.01
C GLY A 395 -24.86 14.37 7.47
N SER A 396 -24.44 15.34 8.27
CA SER A 396 -24.24 15.24 9.71
C SER A 396 -25.54 15.51 10.47
N TYR A 397 -25.79 14.74 11.52
CA TYR A 397 -26.88 14.98 12.45
C TYR A 397 -26.44 16.08 13.42
N GLU A 398 -26.99 17.28 13.27
CA GLU A 398 -26.67 18.44 14.09
C GLU A 398 -27.66 18.58 15.23
N ALA A 399 -27.17 18.79 16.45
CA ALA A 399 -28.01 19.10 17.61
C ALA A 399 -28.69 20.47 17.49
N LYS A 400 -28.03 21.41 16.79
CA LYS A 400 -28.48 22.80 16.69
C LYS A 400 -29.33 23.07 15.44
N ALA A 401 -29.54 22.08 14.56
CA ALA A 401 -30.29 22.25 13.31
C ALA A 401 -31.82 22.18 13.44
N GLN A 402 -32.36 22.11 14.67
CA GLN A 402 -33.62 22.74 15.14
C GLN A 402 -34.11 22.02 16.40
N ALA A 403 -34.33 22.78 17.48
CA ALA A 403 -35.25 22.41 18.55
C ALA A 403 -36.68 22.68 18.06
N ASP A 404 -37.40 21.63 17.67
CA ASP A 404 -38.86 21.57 17.52
C ASP A 404 -39.29 20.25 18.21
N ASP A 405 -40.37 20.32 18.99
CA ASP A 405 -40.90 19.24 19.83
C ASP A 405 -41.18 17.91 19.10
N LYS A 406 -41.16 17.85 17.76
CA LYS A 406 -41.56 16.66 16.98
C LYS A 406 -40.43 15.92 16.25
N SER A 407 -39.19 16.42 16.17
CA SER A 407 -38.15 15.85 15.29
C SER A 407 -36.99 15.11 15.97
N GLY A 408 -37.06 14.86 17.29
CA GLY A 408 -35.95 14.28 18.04
C GLY A 408 -34.76 15.25 18.18
N PRO A 409 -33.70 14.87 18.92
CA PRO A 409 -32.66 15.82 19.33
C PRO A 409 -31.64 16.21 18.26
N TYR A 410 -31.63 15.53 17.09
CA TYR A 410 -30.66 15.81 16.03
C TYR A 410 -31.28 15.75 14.65
N LYS A 411 -30.88 16.67 13.77
CA LYS A 411 -31.40 16.75 12.41
C LYS A 411 -30.30 17.12 11.42
N ARG A 412 -30.42 16.66 10.17
CA ARG A 412 -29.57 17.12 9.07
C ARG A 412 -30.11 18.43 8.51
N LEU A 413 -29.22 19.34 8.11
CA LEU A 413 -29.63 20.55 7.40
C LEU A 413 -30.39 20.20 6.09
N PRO A 414 -31.30 21.06 5.60
CA PRO A 414 -32.03 20.80 4.37
C PRO A 414 -31.11 20.73 3.16
N VAL A 415 -31.49 19.92 2.15
CA VAL A 415 -30.85 19.98 0.82
C VAL A 415 -31.38 21.18 0.07
N THR A 416 -30.48 21.93 -0.56
CA THR A 416 -30.83 22.97 -1.52
C THR A 416 -30.70 22.41 -2.94
N THR A 417 -31.70 22.66 -3.78
CA THR A 417 -31.67 22.28 -5.20
C THR A 417 -31.59 23.55 -6.03
N LYS A 418 -30.64 23.61 -6.97
CA LYS A 418 -30.45 24.77 -7.85
C LYS A 418 -30.10 24.34 -9.28
N PRO A 419 -30.54 25.10 -10.31
CA PRO A 419 -29.99 24.96 -11.64
C PRO A 419 -28.53 25.42 -11.66
N GLY A 420 -27.73 24.88 -12.57
CA GLY A 420 -26.34 25.28 -12.79
C GLY A 420 -25.98 25.42 -14.27
N PRO A 421 -24.72 25.75 -14.57
CA PRO A 421 -24.20 25.81 -15.94
C PRO A 421 -24.45 24.51 -16.72
N ALA A 422 -24.47 24.57 -18.05
CA ALA A 422 -24.70 23.41 -18.92
C ALA A 422 -26.03 22.66 -18.62
N ASN A 423 -27.09 23.39 -18.25
CA ASN A 423 -28.39 22.86 -17.84
C ASN A 423 -28.30 21.85 -16.68
N ALA A 424 -27.29 22.02 -15.81
CA ALA A 424 -27.10 21.12 -14.69
C ALA A 424 -28.18 21.27 -13.63
N THR A 425 -28.46 20.19 -12.90
CA THR A 425 -29.21 20.23 -11.64
C THR A 425 -28.29 19.85 -10.50
N LEU A 426 -28.24 20.71 -9.47
CA LEU A 426 -27.34 20.56 -8.33
C LEU A 426 -28.16 20.35 -7.05
N TRP A 427 -27.73 19.39 -6.24
CA TRP A 427 -28.14 19.22 -4.85
C TRP A 427 -26.96 19.52 -3.95
N GLN A 428 -27.17 20.39 -2.97
CA GLN A 428 -26.11 20.82 -2.07
C GLN A 428 -26.61 20.83 -0.62
N ARG A 429 -25.77 20.32 0.29
CA ARG A 429 -26.03 20.31 1.73
C ARG A 429 -24.74 20.68 2.49
N PRO A 430 -24.79 21.67 3.40
CA PRO A 430 -23.70 21.91 4.33
C PRO A 430 -23.58 20.76 5.34
N VAL A 431 -22.37 20.24 5.52
CA VAL A 431 -22.07 19.15 6.46
C VAL A 431 -20.97 19.60 7.41
N SER A 432 -21.29 19.72 8.70
CA SER A 432 -20.33 20.17 9.72
C SER A 432 -19.13 19.21 9.77
N ALA A 433 -17.93 19.78 9.80
CA ALA A 433 -16.70 19.01 9.95
C ALA A 433 -15.57 19.92 10.41
N ARG A 434 -14.80 19.49 11.44
CA ARG A 434 -13.60 20.22 11.91
C ARG A 434 -12.61 20.53 10.78
N TYR A 435 -12.54 19.66 9.78
CA TYR A 435 -11.66 19.77 8.62
C TYR A 435 -12.41 20.14 7.32
N GLY A 436 -13.59 20.75 7.43
CA GLY A 436 -14.39 21.18 6.28
C GLY A 436 -13.65 22.12 5.34
N THR A 437 -13.98 22.12 4.05
CA THR A 437 -13.33 23.00 3.06
C THR A 437 -13.78 24.46 3.14
N ALA A 438 -14.90 24.76 3.80
CA ALA A 438 -15.44 26.11 3.96
C ALA A 438 -15.56 26.54 5.43
N GLN A 439 -15.51 27.84 5.68
CA GLN A 439 -15.83 28.44 6.99
C GLN A 439 -17.32 28.78 7.06
N SER A 440 -17.94 28.53 8.20
CA SER A 440 -19.37 28.82 8.42
C SER A 440 -19.66 30.29 8.71
N ALA A 441 -18.65 31.08 9.10
CA ALA A 441 -18.82 32.49 9.45
C ALA A 441 -19.55 33.28 8.34
N GLY A 442 -20.66 33.93 8.71
CA GLY A 442 -21.51 34.69 7.79
C GLY A 442 -22.57 33.87 7.03
N ALA A 443 -22.57 32.54 7.13
CA ALA A 443 -23.62 31.72 6.54
C ALA A 443 -24.92 31.75 7.39
N PRO A 444 -26.11 31.74 6.77
CA PRO A 444 -27.38 31.77 7.51
C PRO A 444 -27.60 30.54 8.41
N PHE A 445 -26.90 29.44 8.13
CA PHE A 445 -26.95 28.20 8.90
C PHE A 445 -25.79 28.05 9.90
N ALA A 446 -24.91 29.06 10.06
CA ALA A 446 -23.71 28.94 10.88
C ALA A 446 -23.99 28.52 12.33
N ALA A 447 -25.01 29.11 12.94
CA ALA A 447 -25.42 28.81 14.32
C ALA A 447 -25.93 27.36 14.50
N GLN A 448 -26.30 26.69 13.41
CA GLN A 448 -26.83 25.33 13.42
C GLN A 448 -25.73 24.26 13.34
N LEU A 449 -24.50 24.64 12.99
CA LEU A 449 -23.40 23.69 12.84
C LEU A 449 -22.71 23.40 14.18
N SER A 450 -22.25 22.17 14.32
CA SER A 450 -21.45 21.73 15.47
C SER A 450 -19.98 22.14 15.38
N ALA A 451 -19.52 22.64 14.23
CA ALA A 451 -18.16 23.12 13.99
C ALA A 451 -18.16 24.41 13.17
N ASP A 452 -17.08 25.21 13.31
CA ASP A 452 -16.89 26.46 12.57
C ASP A 452 -16.54 26.25 11.09
N ARG A 453 -16.32 24.99 10.70
CA ARG A 453 -16.02 24.57 9.34
C ARG A 453 -17.01 23.53 8.87
N TYR A 454 -17.22 23.47 7.56
CA TYR A 454 -18.14 22.52 6.93
C TYR A 454 -17.70 22.16 5.52
N PHE A 455 -18.22 21.02 5.03
CA PHE A 455 -18.16 20.64 3.63
C PHE A 455 -19.44 21.11 2.93
N PRO A 456 -19.34 21.94 1.89
CA PRO A 456 -20.45 22.23 0.99
C PRO A 456 -20.66 21.04 0.04
N VAL A 457 -21.09 19.89 0.57
CA VAL A 457 -21.22 18.64 -0.20
C VAL A 457 -22.22 18.84 -1.32
N THR A 458 -21.81 18.51 -2.54
CA THR A 458 -22.56 18.83 -3.75
C THR A 458 -22.59 17.63 -4.70
N LEU A 459 -23.78 17.32 -5.20
CA LEU A 459 -24.05 16.41 -6.32
C LEU A 459 -24.58 17.23 -7.49
N ALA A 460 -24.13 16.96 -8.70
CA ALA A 460 -24.62 17.59 -9.92
C ALA A 460 -24.83 16.56 -11.03
N ILE A 461 -25.84 16.79 -11.86
CA ILE A 461 -26.05 16.07 -13.12
C ILE A 461 -26.08 17.10 -14.23
N ALA A 462 -25.25 16.92 -15.26
CA ALA A 462 -25.18 17.77 -16.45
C ALA A 462 -25.05 16.90 -17.70
N GLY A 463 -26.11 16.86 -18.52
CA GLY A 463 -26.18 15.93 -19.64
C GLY A 463 -26.15 14.48 -19.15
N ASP A 464 -25.20 13.68 -19.65
CA ASP A 464 -24.96 12.29 -19.25
C ASP A 464 -23.85 12.15 -18.19
N VAL A 465 -23.43 13.25 -17.55
CA VAL A 465 -22.33 13.26 -16.57
C VAL A 465 -22.87 13.54 -15.17
N VAL A 466 -22.47 12.71 -14.22
CA VAL A 466 -22.73 12.89 -12.78
C VAL A 466 -21.44 13.27 -12.09
N VAL A 467 -21.51 14.32 -11.27
CA VAL A 467 -20.37 14.89 -10.56
C VAL A 467 -20.72 14.98 -9.08
N PHE A 468 -19.84 14.50 -8.20
CA PHE A 468 -20.02 14.58 -6.75
C PHE A 468 -18.73 14.98 -6.06
N SER A 469 -18.80 15.88 -5.09
CA SER A 469 -17.67 16.16 -4.20
C SER A 469 -18.14 16.73 -2.85
N PRO A 470 -17.42 16.44 -1.75
CA PRO A 470 -17.55 17.21 -0.52
C PRO A 470 -17.17 18.68 -0.66
N ASP A 471 -16.45 19.06 -1.72
CA ASP A 471 -16.05 20.43 -2.02
C ASP A 471 -16.77 20.96 -3.27
N ALA A 472 -17.80 21.79 -3.07
CA ALA A 472 -18.59 22.42 -4.14
C ALA A 472 -17.73 23.08 -5.24
N ARG A 473 -16.57 23.62 -4.89
CA ARG A 473 -15.67 24.29 -5.85
C ARG A 473 -15.22 23.33 -6.96
N LEU A 474 -14.96 22.06 -6.62
CA LEU A 474 -14.56 21.05 -7.59
C LEU A 474 -15.72 20.64 -8.51
N VAL A 475 -16.95 20.66 -8.00
CA VAL A 475 -18.15 20.44 -8.82
C VAL A 475 -18.34 21.59 -9.80
N GLU A 476 -18.16 22.83 -9.33
CA GLU A 476 -18.24 24.03 -10.18
C GLU A 476 -17.20 24.02 -11.30
N ASP A 477 -15.95 23.63 -11.01
CA ASP A 477 -14.91 23.49 -12.04
C ASP A 477 -15.30 22.43 -13.09
N ALA A 478 -15.81 21.26 -12.65
CA ALA A 478 -16.22 20.20 -13.57
C ALA A 478 -17.38 20.66 -14.46
N LEU A 479 -18.36 21.36 -13.91
CA LEU A 479 -19.44 21.96 -14.69
C LEU A 479 -18.92 23.04 -15.65
N ALA A 480 -17.88 23.79 -15.27
CA ALA A 480 -17.24 24.75 -16.16
C ALA A 480 -16.50 24.07 -17.32
N VAL A 481 -15.86 22.90 -17.09
CA VAL A 481 -15.29 22.07 -18.17
C VAL A 481 -16.38 21.62 -19.14
N LEU A 482 -17.49 21.08 -18.63
CA LEU A 482 -18.62 20.63 -19.46
C LEU A 482 -19.24 21.79 -20.26
N ALA A 483 -19.21 23.01 -19.70
CA ALA A 483 -19.62 24.23 -20.37
C ALA A 483 -18.55 24.83 -21.31
N LYS A 484 -17.39 24.18 -21.49
CA LYS A 484 -16.23 24.63 -22.28
C LYS A 484 -15.65 25.98 -21.81
N ARG A 485 -15.71 26.25 -20.51
CA ARG A 485 -15.19 27.47 -19.85
C ARG A 485 -13.97 27.21 -18.98
N PHE A 486 -13.58 25.95 -18.83
CA PHE A 486 -12.40 25.53 -18.07
C PHE A 486 -11.70 24.39 -18.84
N PRO A 487 -10.35 24.33 -18.84
CA PRO A 487 -9.61 23.25 -19.50
C PRO A 487 -9.86 21.89 -18.85
N ALA A 488 -9.84 20.83 -19.66
CA ALA A 488 -10.02 19.46 -19.20
C ALA A 488 -8.67 18.76 -18.97
N VAL A 489 -8.66 17.69 -18.17
CA VAL A 489 -7.48 16.79 -18.08
C VAL A 489 -7.09 16.27 -19.47
N ALA A 490 -8.08 15.94 -20.31
CA ALA A 490 -7.84 15.45 -21.66
C ALA A 490 -6.99 16.39 -22.54
N ASP A 491 -6.91 17.68 -22.22
CA ASP A 491 -6.13 18.65 -22.98
C ASP A 491 -4.62 18.50 -22.77
N SER A 492 -4.20 17.87 -21.66
CA SER A 492 -2.78 17.61 -21.34
C SER A 492 -2.36 16.16 -21.57
N LEU A 493 -3.29 15.26 -21.91
CA LEU A 493 -3.00 13.84 -22.15
C LEU A 493 -2.68 13.57 -23.64
N PRO A 494 -1.83 12.57 -23.94
CA PRO A 494 -1.64 12.08 -25.30
C PRO A 494 -2.97 11.54 -25.87
N LYS A 495 -3.43 12.15 -26.98
CA LYS A 495 -4.75 11.86 -27.57
C LYS A 495 -4.92 10.42 -28.04
N ASP A 496 -3.83 9.80 -28.48
CA ASP A 496 -3.76 8.42 -28.96
C ASP A 496 -3.78 7.37 -27.85
N LYS A 497 -3.64 7.79 -26.58
CA LYS A 497 -3.62 6.89 -25.40
C LYS A 497 -4.69 7.23 -24.35
N ALA A 498 -5.49 8.26 -24.57
CA ALA A 498 -6.44 8.78 -23.57
C ALA A 498 -7.47 7.73 -23.12
N ASP A 499 -7.85 6.79 -23.98
CA ASP A 499 -8.75 5.67 -23.65
C ASP A 499 -8.13 4.72 -22.62
N ARG A 500 -6.80 4.55 -22.62
CA ARG A 500 -6.06 3.58 -21.79
C ARG A 500 -5.33 4.19 -20.60
N ILE A 501 -5.29 5.52 -20.49
CA ILE A 501 -4.72 6.19 -19.33
C ILE A 501 -5.68 5.98 -18.14
N VAL A 502 -5.16 5.35 -17.09
CA VAL A 502 -5.93 4.95 -15.90
C VAL A 502 -5.61 5.78 -14.67
N LEU A 503 -4.44 6.42 -14.64
CA LEU A 503 -4.01 7.29 -13.56
C LEU A 503 -3.24 8.47 -14.14
N THR A 504 -3.43 9.65 -13.57
CA THR A 504 -2.52 10.80 -13.72
C THR A 504 -2.17 11.35 -12.35
N MET A 505 -0.94 11.82 -12.16
CA MET A 505 -0.45 12.37 -10.92
C MET A 505 0.47 13.56 -11.21
N THR A 506 0.28 14.63 -10.43
CA THR A 506 1.07 15.86 -10.48
C THR A 506 1.79 16.01 -9.15
N PRO A 507 3.03 15.50 -9.00
CA PRO A 507 3.75 15.52 -7.72
C PRO A 507 3.87 16.91 -7.10
N ALA A 508 4.08 17.95 -7.92
CA ALA A 508 4.14 19.34 -7.49
C ALA A 508 2.85 19.86 -6.84
N SER A 509 1.68 19.32 -7.20
CA SER A 509 0.41 19.65 -6.55
C SER A 509 0.06 18.68 -5.43
N LEU A 510 0.46 17.41 -5.52
CA LEU A 510 0.15 16.38 -4.54
C LEU A 510 0.95 16.55 -3.25
N ALA A 511 2.25 16.81 -3.34
CA ALA A 511 3.10 16.92 -2.16
C ALA A 511 2.68 18.06 -1.21
N PRO A 512 2.37 19.29 -1.68
CA PRO A 512 1.85 20.35 -0.81
C PRO A 512 0.48 20.02 -0.21
N LEU A 513 -0.39 19.33 -0.96
CA LEU A 513 -1.68 18.86 -0.46
C LEU A 513 -1.48 17.91 0.74
N VAL A 514 -0.66 16.86 0.56
CA VAL A 514 -0.36 15.89 1.64
C VAL A 514 0.31 16.57 2.83
N ARG A 515 1.27 17.48 2.59
CA ARG A 515 1.95 18.22 3.66
C ARG A 515 0.97 19.06 4.49
N ARG A 516 0.04 19.76 3.83
CA ARG A 516 -0.97 20.59 4.50
C ARG A 516 -1.90 19.73 5.37
N GLU A 517 -2.41 18.63 4.82
CA GLU A 517 -3.31 17.73 5.54
C GLU A 517 -2.61 17.05 6.73
N ALA A 518 -1.37 16.58 6.54
CA ALA A 518 -0.57 16.03 7.64
C ALA A 518 -0.31 17.06 8.75
N GLY A 519 -0.01 18.31 8.39
CA GLY A 519 0.15 19.40 9.36
C GLY A 519 -1.14 19.74 10.10
N ALA A 520 -2.29 19.72 9.42
CA ALA A 520 -3.60 19.96 10.04
C ALA A 520 -4.01 18.83 11.00
N ALA A 521 -3.59 17.59 10.72
CA ALA A 521 -3.81 16.45 11.59
C ALA A 521 -2.86 16.40 12.81
N LEU A 522 -1.74 17.15 12.75
CA LEU A 522 -0.70 17.20 13.80
C LEU A 522 -0.53 18.63 14.32
N PRO A 523 -1.54 19.21 15.00
CA PRO A 523 -1.46 20.59 15.45
C PRO A 523 -0.41 20.73 16.56
N ALA A 524 0.41 21.78 16.47
CA ALA A 524 1.64 21.92 17.26
C ALA A 524 1.41 21.98 18.78
N ASP A 525 0.22 22.43 19.20
CA ASP A 525 -0.22 22.51 20.59
C ASP A 525 -0.60 21.14 21.20
N GLN A 526 -0.95 20.15 20.37
CA GLN A 526 -1.42 18.83 20.83
C GLN A 526 -0.45 17.71 20.47
N GLU A 527 0.18 17.78 19.30
CA GLU A 527 0.94 16.66 18.70
C GLU A 527 2.40 17.05 18.36
N ALA A 528 3.04 17.86 19.20
CA ALA A 528 4.38 18.43 18.95
C ALA A 528 5.45 17.38 18.59
N VAL A 529 5.44 16.22 19.26
CA VAL A 529 6.40 15.14 19.02
C VAL A 529 6.20 14.53 17.63
N PHE A 530 4.96 14.21 17.26
CA PHE A 530 4.66 13.64 15.94
C PHE A 530 4.83 14.67 14.83
N LEU A 531 4.52 15.94 15.08
CA LEU A 531 4.80 17.02 14.15
C LEU A 531 6.29 17.16 13.89
N ASN A 532 7.15 17.09 14.92
CA ASN A 532 8.59 17.11 14.76
C ASN A 532 9.09 15.91 13.94
N ALA A 533 8.57 14.71 14.23
CA ALA A 533 8.88 13.51 13.45
C ALA A 533 8.46 13.68 11.97
N ALA A 534 7.28 14.25 11.70
CA ALA A 534 6.82 14.53 10.35
C ALA A 534 7.69 15.58 9.64
N GLN A 535 8.10 16.65 10.34
CA GLN A 535 9.00 17.67 9.82
C GLN A 535 10.39 17.13 9.49
N THR A 536 10.87 16.18 10.29
CA THR A 536 12.19 15.56 10.13
C THR A 536 12.19 14.48 9.04
N HIS A 537 11.16 13.62 9.00
CA HIS A 537 11.18 12.41 8.18
C HIS A 537 10.24 12.45 6.97
N LEU A 538 9.07 13.10 7.07
CA LEU A 538 8.05 13.09 6.01
C LEU A 538 8.16 14.31 5.08
N PHE A 539 8.23 15.52 5.62
CA PHE A 539 8.18 16.74 4.82
C PHE A 539 9.34 16.91 3.84
N PRO A 540 10.59 16.50 4.15
CA PRO A 540 11.67 16.52 3.17
C PRO A 540 11.39 15.57 1.99
N LYS A 541 10.79 14.40 2.24
CA LYS A 541 10.40 13.44 1.19
C LYS A 541 9.32 14.00 0.29
N LEU A 542 8.31 14.67 0.86
CA LEU A 542 7.29 15.37 0.08
C LEU A 542 7.90 16.51 -0.76
N LYS A 543 8.87 17.23 -0.20
CA LYS A 543 9.60 18.26 -0.95
C LYS A 543 10.36 17.65 -2.13
N ALA A 544 11.06 16.54 -1.93
CA ALA A 544 11.74 15.81 -3.00
C ALA A 544 10.75 15.36 -4.09
N LEU A 545 9.63 14.74 -3.68
CA LEU A 545 8.55 14.31 -4.57
C LEU A 545 8.02 15.47 -5.42
N SER A 546 7.86 16.67 -4.85
CA SER A 546 7.36 17.84 -5.58
C SER A 546 8.21 18.28 -6.77
N GLY A 547 9.48 17.86 -6.84
CA GLY A 547 10.41 18.16 -7.94
C GLY A 547 10.25 17.25 -9.17
N TYR A 548 9.41 16.24 -9.10
CA TYR A 548 9.16 15.30 -10.20
C TYR A 548 8.11 15.84 -11.17
N ALA A 549 8.32 15.58 -12.46
CA ALA A 549 7.37 15.94 -13.50
C ALA A 549 6.03 15.19 -13.34
N PRO A 550 4.93 15.73 -13.89
CA PRO A 550 3.67 14.99 -13.97
C PRO A 550 3.86 13.65 -14.67
N VAL A 551 3.07 12.67 -14.23
CA VAL A 551 3.09 11.30 -14.73
C VAL A 551 1.69 10.81 -15.02
N SER A 552 1.53 10.05 -16.10
CA SER A 552 0.33 9.28 -16.38
C SER A 552 0.66 7.79 -16.55
N LEU A 553 -0.23 6.92 -16.08
CA LEU A 553 -0.13 5.48 -16.27
C LEU A 553 -1.11 5.04 -17.34
N ALA A 554 -0.61 4.35 -18.37
CA ALA A 554 -1.42 3.74 -19.41
C ALA A 554 -1.31 2.22 -19.32
N LEU A 555 -2.43 1.52 -19.53
CA LEU A 555 -2.43 0.08 -19.72
C LEU A 555 -2.10 -0.25 -21.18
N ASP A 556 -1.09 -1.07 -21.40
CA ASP A 556 -0.65 -1.45 -22.74
C ASP A 556 -1.39 -2.69 -23.25
N GLY A 557 -1.69 -2.71 -24.54
CA GLY A 557 -2.41 -3.82 -25.16
C GLY A 557 -3.93 -3.62 -25.22
N GLY A 558 -4.58 -4.47 -26.02
CA GLY A 558 -6.05 -4.50 -26.16
C GLY A 558 -6.72 -5.25 -25.00
N VAL A 559 -8.04 -5.42 -25.07
CA VAL A 559 -8.79 -6.24 -24.12
C VAL A 559 -8.21 -7.66 -24.15
N LEU A 560 -7.63 -8.11 -23.03
CA LEU A 560 -7.17 -9.49 -22.91
C LEU A 560 -8.34 -10.44 -23.15
N SER A 561 -8.08 -11.58 -23.80
CA SER A 561 -9.08 -12.64 -23.97
C SER A 561 -9.30 -13.48 -22.70
N SER A 562 -8.36 -13.40 -21.76
CA SER A 562 -8.36 -14.16 -20.51
C SER A 562 -7.64 -13.39 -19.43
N ARG A 563 -7.86 -13.79 -18.17
CA ARG A 563 -7.15 -13.27 -17.00
C ARG A 563 -5.64 -13.29 -17.20
N GLY A 564 -4.96 -12.17 -16.94
CA GLY A 564 -3.51 -12.06 -17.17
C GLY A 564 -2.90 -10.71 -16.83
N TRP A 565 -1.56 -10.65 -16.85
CA TRP A 565 -0.78 -9.44 -16.59
C TRP A 565 -0.74 -8.54 -17.82
N VAL A 566 -1.24 -7.31 -17.66
CA VAL A 566 -1.22 -6.24 -18.65
C VAL A 566 -0.08 -5.28 -18.30
N PRO A 567 0.90 -5.03 -19.19
CA PRO A 567 1.97 -4.07 -18.92
C PRO A 567 1.41 -2.66 -18.69
N VAL A 568 2.10 -1.90 -17.83
CA VAL A 568 1.76 -0.51 -17.50
C VAL A 568 2.91 0.38 -17.98
N THR A 569 2.60 1.30 -18.89
CA THR A 569 3.53 2.33 -19.36
C THR A 569 3.40 3.59 -18.51
N TRP A 570 4.55 4.10 -18.05
CA TRP A 570 4.68 5.37 -17.33
C TRP A 570 5.02 6.49 -18.33
N LEU A 571 4.09 7.40 -18.53
CA LEU A 571 4.22 8.57 -19.42
C LEU A 571 4.65 9.77 -18.58
N SER A 572 5.80 10.37 -18.88
CA SER A 572 6.27 11.60 -18.22
C SER A 572 7.06 12.47 -19.20
N SER A 573 6.94 13.79 -19.10
CA SER A 573 7.59 14.76 -19.99
C SER A 573 8.84 15.43 -19.38
N GLY A 574 9.34 14.94 -18.24
CA GLY A 574 10.48 15.55 -17.54
C GLY A 574 11.28 14.57 -16.69
N ARG A 575 12.14 15.09 -15.80
CA ARG A 575 13.05 14.29 -14.96
C ARG A 575 12.28 13.25 -14.12
N GLY A 576 12.77 12.00 -14.12
CA GLY A 576 12.83 11.20 -12.90
C GLY A 576 11.96 9.94 -12.79
N LEU A 577 11.20 9.55 -13.81
CA LEU A 577 10.61 8.21 -13.84
C LEU A 577 11.32 7.39 -14.92
N PRO A 578 11.62 6.10 -14.68
CA PRO A 578 12.07 5.26 -15.77
C PRO A 578 10.92 5.25 -16.76
N ALA A 579 11.12 5.86 -17.91
CA ALA A 579 10.27 5.58 -19.04
C ALA A 579 10.29 4.06 -19.17
N GLY A 580 9.14 3.42 -18.97
CA GLY A 580 8.84 2.16 -19.62
C GLY A 580 8.80 2.48 -21.11
N GLY A 581 9.98 2.71 -21.69
CA GLY A 581 10.16 2.88 -23.11
C GLY A 581 10.25 1.50 -23.70
N ASP A 582 9.51 1.31 -24.76
CA ASP A 582 9.56 0.33 -25.85
C ASP A 582 10.96 0.11 -26.47
N GLY A 583 12.05 0.37 -25.73
CA GLY A 583 13.43 0.17 -26.14
C GLY A 583 14.00 1.30 -27.00
N THR A 584 13.29 2.40 -27.22
CA THR A 584 13.80 3.52 -28.01
C THR A 584 14.48 4.55 -27.11
N PRO A 585 15.80 4.79 -27.24
CA PRO A 585 16.47 5.86 -26.50
C PRO A 585 15.85 7.22 -26.85
N ALA A 586 15.72 8.09 -25.86
CA ALA A 586 15.49 9.51 -26.13
C ALA A 586 16.59 10.01 -27.06
N ALA A 587 16.20 10.71 -28.13
CA ALA A 587 17.15 11.39 -29.00
C ALA A 587 18.00 12.32 -28.13
N VAL A 588 19.28 11.99 -28.01
CA VAL A 588 20.27 12.89 -27.44
C VAL A 588 20.27 14.12 -28.34
N ASP A 589 20.09 15.31 -27.76
CA ASP A 589 20.27 16.57 -28.46
C ASP A 589 21.66 16.59 -29.10
N ALA A 590 21.70 16.25 -30.39
CA ALA A 590 22.88 16.35 -31.21
C ALA A 590 22.86 17.73 -31.89
N ALA A 591 23.60 18.69 -31.31
CA ALA A 591 24.50 19.59 -32.05
C ALA A 591 25.03 20.71 -31.15
N VAL A 592 26.17 20.48 -30.49
CA VAL A 592 27.24 21.47 -30.48
C VAL A 592 28.30 20.93 -31.43
N SER A 593 28.39 21.54 -32.60
CA SER A 593 29.33 21.18 -33.67
C SER A 593 30.78 21.31 -33.19
N PRO A 594 31.65 20.32 -33.47
CA PRO A 594 33.09 20.56 -33.46
C PRO A 594 33.48 21.24 -34.79
N GLY A 595 34.12 22.41 -34.70
CA GLY A 595 34.62 23.16 -35.86
C GLY A 595 35.70 22.39 -36.64
N PRO A 596 35.91 22.74 -37.93
CA PRO A 596 36.75 21.97 -38.83
C PRO A 596 38.23 22.19 -38.51
N SER A 597 38.98 21.08 -38.53
CA SER A 597 40.44 21.04 -38.50
C SER A 597 41.00 21.75 -39.74
N ALA A 598 41.91 22.69 -39.53
CA ALA A 598 42.73 23.27 -40.59
C ALA A 598 44.21 23.11 -40.20
N ASP A 599 44.93 22.41 -41.07
CA ASP A 599 46.38 22.23 -41.10
C ASP A 599 47.14 23.56 -41.04
N VAL A 600 48.24 23.61 -40.29
CA VAL A 600 49.36 24.53 -40.55
C VAL A 600 50.69 23.83 -40.17
N PRO A 601 51.76 23.94 -41.00
CA PRO A 601 53.00 23.19 -40.85
C PRO A 601 54.06 23.89 -39.97
N ALA A 602 55.14 23.16 -39.72
CA ALA A 602 56.30 23.52 -38.93
C ALA A 602 56.98 24.85 -39.32
N THR A 603 57.40 25.66 -38.33
CA THR A 603 58.82 26.07 -38.11
C THR A 603 58.97 27.05 -36.93
N ALA A 604 59.94 26.70 -36.07
CA ALA A 604 60.92 27.49 -35.30
C ALA A 604 60.64 28.91 -34.74
N VAL A 605 61.34 29.13 -33.60
CA VAL A 605 61.89 30.38 -33.02
C VAL A 605 61.18 30.91 -31.76
N ALA A 606 61.84 30.71 -30.60
CA ALA A 606 61.74 31.51 -29.38
C ALA A 606 62.53 32.84 -29.55
N PRO A 607 62.52 33.88 -28.66
CA PRO A 607 62.08 33.86 -27.25
C PRO A 607 61.47 35.18 -26.67
N ALA A 608 61.21 35.14 -25.36
CA ALA A 608 61.44 36.19 -24.33
C ALA A 608 60.43 37.33 -24.01
N SER A 609 60.50 37.69 -22.71
CA SER A 609 60.02 38.87 -21.94
C SER A 609 58.50 38.98 -21.70
N GLN A 610 58.02 38.86 -20.46
CA GLN A 610 58.07 39.81 -19.31
C GLN A 610 57.08 40.98 -19.43
N ASP A 611 56.31 41.14 -18.34
CA ASP A 611 55.61 42.35 -17.88
C ASP A 611 54.47 42.85 -18.79
N SER A 612 53.32 43.32 -18.32
CA SER A 612 52.95 43.90 -17.03
C SER A 612 51.42 44.08 -16.99
N THR A 613 50.87 44.00 -15.77
CA THR A 613 49.78 44.82 -15.21
C THR A 613 48.58 45.30 -16.04
N SER A 614 47.43 45.17 -15.36
CA SER A 614 46.40 46.21 -15.14
C SER A 614 45.17 46.21 -16.06
N SER A 615 44.06 45.81 -15.43
CA SER A 615 42.80 46.56 -15.31
C SER A 615 42.17 47.15 -16.57
N GLN A 616 41.01 46.61 -16.94
CA GLN A 616 39.72 47.24 -16.61
C GLN A 616 38.64 46.17 -16.44
#